data_AF-A0A5B1QJB1-F1
#
_entry.id   AF-A0A5B1QJB1-F1
#
_cell.length_a   1.000
_cell.length_b   1.000
_cell.length_c   1.000
_cell.angle_alpha   90.00
_cell.angle_beta   90.00
_cell.angle_gamma   90.00
#
_symmetry.space_group_name_H-M   'P 1'
#
loop_
_entity.id
_entity.type
_entity.pdbx_description
1 polymer ?
#
loop_
_entity_poly.entity_id
_entity_poly.type
_entity_poly.pdbx_seq_one_letter_code
_entity_poly.pdbx_strand_id
1 'polypeptide(L)'
;MLLKFSTQDVLNSTLLHYRTAAPIYAVSTTKFFSRSATCSAVVLRRRTTIIDIRGGGRERQLAEIEWSGRIPSKIRIGDEVLKDVDELLGGCKSINVDPKIISVPTRLNNSWKATAGSLTLEDCNTGTLTSAFYQNSFLLNDRVIRAPFAGLGSDILVLDGKDTAMNVEILASFFIMEIIRRNHFNLAPHTFDKYLGPCPQAEDDTEIAGKPRPNTLGVDLGEVARRLGLKSL
;
A
#
# COMPACT_ATOMS: atom_id res chain seq x y z
N MET A 1 8.53 -5.84 17.12
CA MET A 1 7.86 -7.06 16.59
C MET A 1 8.29 -7.36 15.15
N LEU A 2 8.72 -8.60 14.88
CA LEU A 2 9.03 -9.08 13.53
C LEU A 2 7.87 -9.92 13.00
N LEU A 3 7.28 -9.50 11.88
CA LEU A 3 6.16 -10.17 11.24
C LEU A 3 6.58 -10.75 9.89
N LYS A 4 6.17 -11.98 9.62
CA LYS A 4 6.32 -12.68 8.34
C LYS A 4 4.98 -12.75 7.65
N PHE A 5 4.92 -12.39 6.38
CA PHE A 5 3.76 -12.66 5.53
C PHE A 5 3.68 -14.17 5.22
N SER A 6 2.49 -14.76 5.35
CA SER A 6 2.25 -16.18 5.06
C SER A 6 2.27 -16.50 3.56
N THR A 7 1.99 -15.50 2.72
CA THR A 7 1.98 -15.57 1.25
C THR A 7 2.74 -14.39 0.65
N GLN A 8 3.13 -14.48 -0.63
CA GLN A 8 3.72 -13.36 -1.39
C GLN A 8 2.69 -12.28 -1.76
N ASP A 9 1.40 -12.61 -1.74
CA ASP A 9 0.33 -11.63 -1.94
C ASP A 9 0.04 -10.92 -0.63
N VAL A 10 0.79 -9.85 -0.34
CA VAL A 10 0.70 -9.10 0.92
C VAL A 10 -0.71 -8.57 1.24
N LEU A 11 -1.59 -8.47 0.24
CA LEU A 11 -2.98 -8.03 0.38
C LEU A 11 -3.96 -9.18 0.69
N ASN A 12 -3.49 -10.41 0.61
CA ASN A 12 -4.23 -11.65 0.93
C ASN A 12 -3.29 -12.58 1.71
N SER A 13 -2.86 -12.12 2.88
CA SER A 13 -1.82 -12.76 3.67
C SER A 13 -2.09 -12.63 5.16
N THR A 14 -1.63 -13.61 5.92
CA THR A 14 -1.61 -13.55 7.38
C THR A 14 -0.23 -13.10 7.83
N LEU A 15 -0.18 -12.09 8.70
CA LEU A 15 1.06 -11.67 9.34
C LEU A 15 1.28 -12.52 10.58
N LEU A 16 2.29 -13.38 10.50
CA LEU A 16 2.70 -14.30 11.55
C LEU A 16 3.85 -13.69 12.34
N HIS A 17 3.84 -13.82 13.66
CA HIS A 17 5.01 -13.52 14.47
C HIS A 17 6.16 -14.43 14.05
N TYR A 18 7.29 -13.84 13.63
CA TYR A 18 8.35 -14.55 12.91
C TYR A 18 8.87 -15.78 13.67
N ARG A 19 9.05 -15.68 14.99
CA ARG A 19 9.64 -16.76 15.80
C ARG A 19 8.64 -17.83 16.23
N THR A 20 7.41 -17.44 16.53
CA THR A 20 6.42 -18.34 17.13
C THR A 20 5.44 -18.88 16.09
N ALA A 21 5.49 -18.37 14.86
CA ALA A 21 4.49 -18.56 13.82
C ALA A 21 3.05 -18.20 14.26
N ALA A 22 2.90 -17.50 15.38
CA ALA A 22 1.59 -17.14 15.91
C ALA A 22 0.95 -16.07 15.01
N PRO A 23 -0.30 -16.28 14.56
CA PRO A 23 -1.00 -15.29 13.74
C PRO A 23 -1.29 -14.02 14.55
N ILE A 24 -0.96 -12.85 13.99
CA ILE A 24 -1.17 -11.55 14.62
C ILE A 24 -2.25 -10.77 13.86
N TYR A 25 -2.09 -10.61 12.55
CA TYR A 25 -3.07 -9.91 11.71
C TYR A 25 -3.44 -10.76 10.50
N ALA A 26 -4.71 -10.73 10.10
CA ALA A 26 -5.15 -11.19 8.79
C ALA A 26 -5.37 -9.99 7.86
N VAL A 27 -4.81 -10.06 6.66
CA VAL A 27 -5.05 -9.09 5.59
C VAL A 27 -5.80 -9.82 4.49
N SER A 28 -7.00 -9.35 4.17
CA SER A 28 -7.86 -9.96 3.16
C SER A 28 -8.42 -8.89 2.24
N THR A 29 -8.31 -9.14 0.93
CA THR A 29 -8.83 -8.26 -0.11
C THR A 29 -9.97 -8.94 -0.85
N THR A 30 -11.17 -8.42 -0.69
CA THR A 30 -12.38 -8.94 -1.34
C THR A 30 -12.84 -8.01 -2.46
N LYS A 31 -13.50 -8.58 -3.47
CA LYS A 31 -14.12 -7.82 -4.55
C LYS A 31 -15.57 -7.53 -4.18
N PHE A 32 -16.05 -6.34 -4.51
CA PHE A 32 -17.45 -5.97 -4.36
C PHE A 32 -17.88 -5.00 -5.45
N PHE A 33 -19.17 -4.97 -5.73
CA PHE A 33 -19.75 -3.99 -6.63
C PHE A 33 -20.19 -2.77 -5.83
N SER A 34 -19.86 -1.58 -6.29
CA SER A 34 -20.37 -0.34 -5.73
C SER A 34 -20.93 0.54 -6.83
N ARG A 35 -21.91 1.37 -6.49
CA ARG A 35 -22.31 2.45 -7.41
C ARG A 35 -21.20 3.48 -7.45
N SER A 36 -20.81 3.92 -8.64
CA SER A 36 -19.89 5.04 -8.76
C SER A 36 -20.62 6.34 -8.40
N ALA A 37 -19.93 7.27 -7.75
CA ALA A 37 -20.47 8.61 -7.49
C ALA A 37 -20.40 9.49 -8.75
N THR A 38 -19.46 9.20 -9.66
CA THR A 38 -19.17 10.01 -10.84
C THR A 38 -19.90 9.53 -12.08
N CYS A 39 -20.23 8.24 -12.16
CA CYS A 39 -21.07 7.69 -13.20
C CYS A 39 -22.18 6.87 -12.56
N SER A 40 -23.40 6.93 -13.09
CA SER A 40 -24.55 6.18 -12.57
C SER A 40 -24.40 4.65 -12.69
N ALA A 41 -23.25 4.17 -13.14
CA ALA A 41 -22.90 2.77 -13.33
C ALA A 41 -22.44 2.09 -12.03
N VAL A 42 -22.60 0.77 -12.04
CA VAL A 42 -22.02 -0.14 -11.04
C VAL A 42 -20.58 -0.45 -11.45
N VAL A 43 -19.64 -0.20 -10.56
CA VAL A 43 -18.21 -0.44 -10.77
C VAL A 43 -17.71 -1.54 -9.84
N LEU A 44 -16.83 -2.39 -10.36
CA LEU A 44 -16.13 -3.39 -9.55
C LEU A 44 -15.04 -2.70 -8.72
N ARG A 45 -15.11 -2.85 -7.41
CA ARG A 45 -14.13 -2.33 -6.44
C ARG A 45 -13.50 -3.45 -5.63
N ARG A 46 -12.43 -3.13 -4.91
CA ARG A 46 -11.81 -4.02 -3.94
C ARG A 46 -11.82 -3.40 -2.55
N ARG A 47 -11.92 -4.22 -1.52
CA ARG A 47 -11.81 -3.81 -0.13
C ARG A 47 -10.76 -4.66 0.55
N THR A 48 -9.67 -4.02 0.98
CA THR A 48 -8.68 -4.65 1.87
C THR A 48 -9.08 -4.39 3.30
N THR A 49 -9.09 -5.44 4.11
CA THR A 49 -9.37 -5.37 5.54
C THR A 49 -8.16 -5.87 6.32
N ILE A 50 -7.86 -5.21 7.43
CA ILE A 50 -6.86 -5.66 8.40
C ILE A 50 -7.63 -6.09 9.65
N ILE A 51 -7.46 -7.33 10.07
CA ILE A 51 -8.20 -7.94 11.16
C ILE A 51 -7.21 -8.39 12.24
N ASP A 52 -7.49 -8.05 13.50
CA ASP A 52 -6.81 -8.67 14.64
C ASP A 52 -7.32 -10.09 14.83
N ILE A 53 -6.41 -11.05 14.78
CA ILE A 53 -6.72 -12.47 14.95
C ILE A 53 -6.01 -13.07 16.17
N ARG A 54 -5.44 -12.22 17.03
CA ARG A 54 -4.84 -12.65 18.30
C ARG A 54 -5.91 -13.27 19.20
N GLY A 55 -5.65 -14.47 19.71
CA GLY A 55 -6.43 -15.06 20.82
C GLY A 55 -7.71 -15.82 20.45
N GLY A 56 -7.95 -16.15 19.17
CA GLY A 56 -8.89 -17.21 18.75
C GLY A 56 -10.38 -17.01 19.03
N GLY A 57 -10.82 -15.86 19.58
CA GLY A 57 -12.19 -15.69 20.07
C GLY A 57 -13.04 -14.64 19.36
N ARG A 58 -12.46 -13.52 18.89
CA ARG A 58 -13.18 -12.46 18.17
C ARG A 58 -12.27 -11.77 17.16
N GLU A 59 -12.52 -12.01 15.89
CA GLU A 59 -11.93 -11.23 14.81
C GLU A 59 -12.40 -9.77 14.94
N ARG A 60 -11.45 -8.85 15.17
CA ARG A 60 -11.75 -7.41 15.22
C ARG A 60 -11.17 -6.75 13.99
N GLN A 61 -12.03 -6.19 13.14
CA GLN A 61 -11.56 -5.38 12.03
C GLN A 61 -10.90 -4.10 12.58
N LEU A 62 -9.62 -3.93 12.28
CA LEU A 62 -8.80 -2.80 12.71
C LEU A 62 -8.68 -1.73 11.63
N ALA A 63 -8.73 -2.10 10.36
CA ALA A 63 -8.71 -1.12 9.27
C ALA A 63 -9.43 -1.64 8.01
N GLU A 64 -9.74 -0.70 7.13
CA GLU A 64 -10.36 -0.90 5.84
C GLU A 64 -9.76 0.06 4.82
N ILE A 65 -9.43 -0.45 3.64
CA ILE A 65 -9.06 0.36 2.48
C ILE A 65 -9.94 -0.09 1.32
N GLU A 66 -10.78 0.81 0.80
CA GLU A 66 -11.51 0.56 -0.44
C GLU A 66 -10.72 1.10 -1.63
N TRP A 67 -10.51 0.28 -2.65
CA TRP A 67 -9.73 0.60 -3.82
C TRP A 67 -10.60 0.84 -5.04
N SER A 68 -10.35 1.96 -5.72
CA SER A 68 -10.75 2.23 -7.10
C SER A 68 -9.55 2.01 -8.01
N GLY A 69 -9.38 0.79 -8.50
CA GLY A 69 -8.17 0.39 -9.22
C GLY A 69 -6.97 0.26 -8.27
N ARG A 70 -5.91 1.05 -8.49
CA ARG A 70 -4.74 1.18 -7.60
C ARG A 70 -4.82 2.39 -6.68
N ILE A 71 -5.93 3.14 -6.73
CA ILE A 71 -6.12 4.37 -5.96
C ILE A 71 -7.03 4.03 -4.78
N PRO A 72 -6.58 4.22 -3.53
CA PRO A 72 -7.47 4.11 -2.37
C PRO A 72 -8.52 5.23 -2.44
N SER A 73 -9.77 4.86 -2.26
CA SER A 73 -10.96 5.73 -2.38
C SER A 73 -11.65 6.00 -1.05
N LYS A 74 -11.36 5.18 -0.04
CA LYS A 74 -11.82 5.31 1.35
C LYS A 74 -10.82 4.58 2.23
N ILE A 75 -10.37 5.22 3.31
CA ILE A 75 -9.49 4.61 4.30
C ILE A 75 -10.15 4.78 5.67
N ARG A 76 -10.27 3.67 6.41
CA ARG A 76 -10.75 3.67 7.79
C ARG A 76 -9.74 2.95 8.67
N ILE A 77 -9.35 3.57 9.77
CA ILE A 77 -8.42 3.02 10.77
C ILE A 77 -9.11 3.10 12.13
N GLY A 78 -9.41 1.94 12.73
CA GLY A 78 -10.28 1.84 13.88
C GLY A 78 -11.66 2.44 13.58
N ASP A 79 -12.00 3.47 14.34
CA ASP A 79 -13.26 4.22 14.21
C ASP A 79 -13.10 5.50 13.37
N GLU A 80 -11.87 5.85 13.00
CA GLU A 80 -11.57 7.05 12.22
C GLU A 80 -11.69 6.77 10.73
N VAL A 81 -12.44 7.61 10.01
CA VAL A 81 -12.52 7.59 8.55
C VAL A 81 -11.73 8.76 8.00
N LEU A 82 -10.69 8.46 7.23
CA LEU A 82 -9.85 9.47 6.61
C LEU A 82 -10.51 9.99 5.33
N LYS A 83 -10.39 11.29 5.09
CA LYS A 83 -10.95 11.97 3.93
C LYS A 83 -10.28 11.54 2.64
N ASP A 84 -8.95 11.42 2.65
CA ASP A 84 -8.15 10.99 1.52
C ASP A 84 -6.78 10.45 2.01
N VAL A 85 -5.93 10.03 1.07
CA VAL A 85 -4.57 9.54 1.30
C VAL A 85 -3.69 10.60 1.93
N ASP A 86 -3.92 11.87 1.63
CA ASP A 86 -3.15 12.99 2.18
C ASP A 86 -3.19 12.99 3.71
N GLU A 87 -4.36 12.76 4.31
CA GLU A 87 -4.54 12.72 5.76
C GLU A 87 -3.72 11.60 6.40
N LEU A 88 -3.66 10.41 5.77
CA LEU A 88 -2.78 9.33 6.21
C LEU A 88 -1.29 9.70 6.08
N LEU A 89 -0.95 10.44 5.02
CA LEU A 89 0.41 10.87 4.69
C LEU A 89 0.76 12.25 5.29
N GLY A 90 0.13 12.63 6.41
CA GLY A 90 0.50 13.84 7.16
C GLY A 90 0.11 15.16 6.49
N GLY A 91 -0.93 15.16 5.66
CA GLY A 91 -1.39 16.31 4.89
C GLY A 91 -0.41 16.74 3.79
N CYS A 92 0.50 15.84 3.38
CA CYS A 92 1.58 16.21 2.50
C CYS A 92 1.09 16.47 1.07
N LYS A 93 1.20 17.73 0.64
CA LYS A 93 0.82 18.16 -0.72
C LYS A 93 1.92 17.95 -1.75
N SER A 94 3.12 17.58 -1.34
CA SER A 94 4.23 17.31 -2.24
C SER A 94 5.09 16.20 -1.68
N ILE A 95 5.42 15.22 -2.51
CA ILE A 95 6.32 14.12 -2.18
C ILE A 95 7.70 14.45 -2.72
N ASN A 96 8.75 14.16 -1.96
CA ASN A 96 10.10 14.28 -2.48
C ASN A 96 10.43 13.03 -3.31
N VAL A 97 10.53 13.22 -4.62
CA VAL A 97 10.81 12.14 -5.58
C VAL A 97 12.17 12.40 -6.20
N ASP A 98 13.14 11.58 -5.81
CA ASP A 98 14.40 11.40 -6.49
C ASP A 98 14.29 10.17 -7.40
N PRO A 99 15.00 10.11 -8.54
CA PRO A 99 15.08 8.91 -9.37
C PRO A 99 15.41 7.62 -8.61
N LYS A 100 16.15 7.70 -7.49
CA LYS A 100 16.59 6.54 -6.70
C LYS A 100 15.81 6.35 -5.41
N ILE A 101 15.18 7.39 -4.89
CA ILE A 101 14.54 7.38 -3.56
C ILE A 101 13.25 8.19 -3.60
N ILE A 102 12.19 7.63 -3.03
CA ILE A 102 10.95 8.36 -2.75
C ILE A 102 10.84 8.55 -1.25
N SER A 103 10.58 9.78 -0.80
CA SER A 103 10.35 10.09 0.61
C SER A 103 8.96 10.66 0.81
N VAL A 104 8.14 9.99 1.62
CA VAL A 104 6.74 10.34 1.89
C VAL A 104 6.51 10.40 3.40
N PRO A 105 6.16 11.57 3.97
CA PRO A 105 5.84 11.66 5.39
C PRO A 105 4.49 10.99 5.71
N THR A 106 4.29 10.75 7.00
CA THR A 106 3.08 10.19 7.59
C THR A 106 2.57 11.13 8.67
N ARG A 107 1.29 11.03 9.04
CA ARG A 107 0.75 11.82 10.16
C ARG A 107 1.31 11.42 11.54
N LEU A 108 2.06 10.31 11.61
CA LEU A 108 2.72 9.82 12.82
C LEU A 108 4.09 10.49 13.07
N ASN A 109 4.41 11.61 12.42
CA ASN A 109 5.75 12.23 12.44
C ASN A 109 6.88 11.28 12.02
N ASN A 110 6.57 10.32 11.16
CA ASN A 110 7.54 9.44 10.51
C ASN A 110 7.55 9.69 8.99
N SER A 111 8.61 9.29 8.30
CA SER A 111 8.74 9.35 6.85
C SER A 111 9.11 7.99 6.27
N TRP A 112 8.30 7.53 5.32
CA TRP A 112 8.64 6.39 4.48
C TRP A 112 9.74 6.79 3.51
N LYS A 113 10.77 5.96 3.40
CA LYS A 113 11.83 6.00 2.40
C LYS A 113 11.78 4.74 1.55
N ALA A 114 11.48 4.91 0.29
CA ALA A 114 11.32 3.81 -0.66
C ALA A 114 12.44 3.83 -1.70
N THR A 115 13.06 2.68 -1.92
CA THR A 115 13.98 2.42 -3.04
C THR A 115 13.42 1.27 -3.89
N ALA A 116 14.08 0.95 -5.00
CA ALA A 116 13.72 -0.23 -5.78
C ALA A 116 13.80 -1.54 -4.97
N GLY A 117 14.66 -1.61 -3.95
CA GLY A 117 14.92 -2.83 -3.17
C GLY A 117 14.46 -2.80 -1.72
N SER A 118 14.04 -1.65 -1.19
CA SER A 118 13.70 -1.48 0.23
C SER A 118 12.56 -0.50 0.43
N LEU A 119 11.85 -0.67 1.55
CA LEU A 119 10.88 0.29 2.05
C LEU A 119 11.06 0.39 3.57
N THR A 120 11.52 1.55 4.05
CA THR A 120 11.81 1.81 5.47
C THR A 120 11.01 3.01 5.97
N LEU A 121 10.68 3.02 7.25
CA LEU A 121 9.99 4.11 7.92
C LEU A 121 10.91 4.64 9.02
N GLU A 122 11.18 5.93 9.00
CA GLU A 122 12.07 6.59 9.96
C GLU A 122 11.34 7.72 10.68
N ASP A 123 11.60 7.90 11.96
CA ASP A 123 11.11 9.04 12.73
C ASP A 123 11.73 10.35 12.21
N CYS A 124 10.90 11.36 11.92
CA CYS A 124 11.34 12.59 11.28
C CYS A 124 12.26 13.45 12.18
N ASN A 125 12.17 13.30 13.50
CA ASN A 125 12.92 14.13 14.45
C ASN A 125 14.28 13.51 14.78
N THR A 126 14.33 12.19 14.92
CA THR A 126 15.50 11.45 15.39
C THR A 126 16.24 10.72 14.27
N GLY A 127 15.60 10.51 13.11
CA GLY A 127 16.11 9.65 12.03
C GLY A 127 16.17 8.16 12.41
N THR A 128 15.53 7.77 13.52
CA THR A 128 15.54 6.39 13.99
C THR A 128 14.63 5.53 13.13
N LEU A 129 15.08 4.32 12.78
CA LEU A 129 14.28 3.35 12.04
C LEU A 129 13.12 2.84 12.90
N THR A 130 11.88 3.16 12.49
CA THR A 130 10.64 2.77 13.18
C THR A 130 10.05 1.48 12.59
N SER A 131 10.15 1.29 11.27
CA SER A 131 9.67 0.09 10.57
C SER A 131 10.50 -0.17 9.31
N ALA A 132 10.54 -1.42 8.87
CA ALA A 132 11.25 -1.81 7.66
C ALA A 132 10.59 -3.02 7.01
N PHE A 133 10.55 -3.02 5.69
CA PHE A 133 10.10 -4.14 4.87
C PHE A 133 11.26 -4.76 4.11
N TYR A 134 11.43 -6.07 4.31
CA TYR A 134 12.47 -6.87 3.69
C TYR A 134 11.83 -7.96 2.83
N GLN A 135 12.01 -7.84 1.52
CA GLN A 135 11.52 -8.84 0.57
C GLN A 135 12.45 -10.05 0.53
N ASN A 136 11.88 -11.24 0.36
CA ASN A 136 12.64 -12.48 0.17
C ASN A 136 13.82 -12.62 1.14
N SER A 137 13.56 -12.53 2.43
CA SER A 137 14.56 -12.48 3.50
C SER A 137 14.31 -13.53 4.58
N PHE A 138 15.33 -13.86 5.37
CA PHE A 138 15.23 -14.71 6.56
C PHE A 138 15.97 -14.08 7.74
N LEU A 139 15.57 -14.48 8.95
CA LEU A 139 16.24 -14.08 10.19
C LEU A 139 17.35 -15.07 10.51
N LEU A 140 18.59 -14.59 10.57
CA LEU A 140 19.75 -15.36 11.02
C LEU A 140 20.45 -14.58 12.13
N ASN A 141 20.58 -15.17 13.32
CA ASN A 141 21.21 -14.53 14.49
C ASN A 141 20.64 -13.12 14.76
N ASP A 142 19.31 -13.00 14.71
CA ASP A 142 18.56 -11.76 14.96
C ASP A 142 18.80 -10.64 13.95
N ARG A 143 19.43 -10.97 12.82
CA ARG A 143 19.62 -10.08 11.68
C ARG A 143 18.79 -10.55 10.51
N VAL A 144 18.11 -9.63 9.86
CA VAL A 144 17.39 -9.91 8.61
C VAL A 144 18.40 -9.93 7.48
N ILE A 145 18.48 -11.07 6.77
CA ILE A 145 19.40 -11.27 5.65
C ILE A 145 18.56 -11.60 4.42
N ARG A 146 18.91 -11.00 3.28
CA ARG A 146 18.28 -11.27 2.00
C ARG A 146 18.65 -12.68 1.53
N ALA A 147 17.66 -13.45 1.09
CA ALA A 147 17.89 -14.75 0.52
C ALA A 147 18.56 -14.63 -0.86
N PRO A 148 19.49 -15.55 -1.19
CA PRO A 148 20.26 -15.49 -2.44
C PRO A 148 19.42 -15.74 -3.69
N PHE A 149 18.32 -16.49 -3.57
CA PHE A 149 17.42 -16.82 -4.67
C PHE A 149 15.99 -16.41 -4.34
N ALA A 150 15.24 -15.98 -5.35
CA ALA A 150 13.83 -15.65 -5.22
C ALA A 150 13.03 -16.88 -4.77
N GLY A 151 12.14 -16.70 -3.79
CA GLY A 151 11.25 -17.75 -3.29
C GLY A 151 11.81 -18.58 -2.13
N LEU A 152 13.10 -18.44 -1.78
CA LEU A 152 13.66 -19.10 -0.59
C LEU A 152 13.41 -18.32 0.70
N GLY A 153 13.33 -16.99 0.61
CA GLY A 153 13.06 -16.13 1.73
C GLY A 153 11.57 -15.93 1.97
N SER A 154 11.26 -15.14 2.99
CA SER A 154 9.92 -14.66 3.27
C SER A 154 9.89 -13.14 3.22
N ASP A 155 8.72 -12.58 2.96
CA ASP A 155 8.52 -11.15 3.08
C ASP A 155 8.33 -10.83 4.58
N ILE A 156 9.18 -9.97 5.12
CA ILE A 156 9.27 -9.66 6.55
C ILE A 156 9.01 -8.16 6.75
N LEU A 157 8.10 -7.83 7.66
CA LEU A 157 7.82 -6.47 8.10
C LEU A 157 8.20 -6.31 9.58
N VAL A 158 8.96 -5.27 9.88
CA VAL A 158 9.33 -4.89 11.25
C VAL A 158 8.38 -3.82 11.74
N LEU A 159 7.77 -4.02 12.90
CA LEU A 159 6.91 -3.04 13.59
C LEU A 159 7.40 -2.83 15.02
N ASP A 160 7.13 -1.72 15.70
CA ASP A 160 7.54 -1.53 17.11
C ASP A 160 6.84 -2.57 18.03
N GLY A 161 5.57 -2.86 17.77
CA GLY A 161 4.80 -3.89 18.50
C GLY A 161 4.20 -3.41 19.82
N LYS A 162 4.48 -2.17 20.25
CA LYS A 162 3.96 -1.58 21.49
C LYS A 162 2.53 -1.07 21.38
N ASP A 163 2.18 -0.45 20.24
CA ASP A 163 0.86 0.11 20.00
C ASP A 163 0.19 -0.52 18.78
N THR A 164 -1.00 -1.09 18.98
CA THR A 164 -1.79 -1.70 17.91
C THR A 164 -2.32 -0.65 16.94
N ALA A 165 -2.76 0.51 17.41
CA ALA A 165 -3.29 1.56 16.53
C ALA A 165 -2.19 2.07 15.58
N MET A 166 -1.02 2.39 16.13
CA MET A 166 0.17 2.76 15.35
C MET A 166 0.58 1.66 14.36
N ASN A 167 0.62 0.40 14.78
CA ASN A 167 0.98 -0.72 13.89
C ASN A 167 0.00 -0.85 12.70
N VAL A 168 -1.30 -0.69 12.95
CA VAL A 168 -2.34 -0.77 11.91
C VAL A 168 -2.20 0.37 10.91
N GLU A 169 -1.88 1.56 11.39
CA GLU A 169 -1.64 2.71 10.55
C GLU A 169 -0.35 2.58 9.71
N ILE A 170 0.72 2.04 10.31
CA ILE A 170 1.94 1.68 9.59
C ILE A 170 1.62 0.62 8.52
N LEU A 171 0.78 -0.37 8.81
CA LEU A 171 0.36 -1.37 7.82
C LEU A 171 -0.47 -0.77 6.68
N ALA A 172 -1.43 0.10 7.00
CA ALA A 172 -2.26 0.76 6.00
C ALA A 172 -1.43 1.66 5.08
N SER A 173 -0.53 2.47 5.66
CA SER A 173 0.39 3.31 4.90
C SER A 173 1.43 2.50 4.12
N PHE A 174 1.89 1.36 4.66
CA PHE A 174 2.76 0.42 3.95
C PHE A 174 2.13 -0.08 2.65
N PHE A 175 0.85 -0.48 2.65
CA PHE A 175 0.20 -0.97 1.41
C PHE A 175 0.16 0.10 0.32
N ILE A 176 -0.14 1.34 0.70
CA ILE A 176 -0.15 2.48 -0.22
C ILE A 176 1.26 2.77 -0.72
N MET A 177 2.25 2.80 0.17
CA MET A 177 3.64 3.05 -0.19
C MET A 177 4.24 1.96 -1.07
N GLU A 178 3.87 0.70 -0.87
CA GLU A 178 4.33 -0.40 -1.72
C GLU A 178 3.77 -0.27 -3.14
N ILE A 179 2.53 0.20 -3.32
CA ILE A 179 1.97 0.51 -4.64
C ILE A 179 2.74 1.67 -5.28
N ILE A 180 2.96 2.76 -4.56
CA ILE A 180 3.72 3.93 -5.04
C ILE A 180 5.14 3.52 -5.46
N ARG A 181 5.83 2.77 -4.60
CA ARG A 181 7.19 2.28 -4.83
C ARG A 181 7.27 1.41 -6.07
N ARG A 182 6.38 0.42 -6.21
CA ARG A 182 6.39 -0.47 -7.38
C ARG A 182 6.13 0.27 -8.68
N ASN A 183 5.20 1.23 -8.67
CA ASN A 183 4.91 2.05 -9.84
C ASN A 183 6.13 2.92 -10.22
N HIS A 184 6.75 3.60 -9.26
CA HIS A 184 7.88 4.50 -9.51
C HIS A 184 9.12 3.76 -10.03
N PHE A 185 9.45 2.61 -9.44
CA PHE A 185 10.63 1.83 -9.82
C PHE A 185 10.35 0.77 -10.90
N ASN A 186 9.17 0.82 -11.55
CA ASN A 186 8.73 -0.14 -12.57
C ASN A 186 8.92 -1.61 -12.15
N LEU A 187 8.62 -1.90 -10.88
CA LEU A 187 8.67 -3.26 -10.35
C LEU A 187 7.40 -4.01 -10.76
N ALA A 188 7.48 -5.34 -10.82
CA ALA A 188 6.32 -6.18 -11.10
C ALA A 188 5.17 -5.78 -10.15
N PRO A 189 4.01 -5.36 -10.69
CA PRO A 189 2.90 -4.93 -9.85
C PRO A 189 2.41 -6.11 -9.01
N HIS A 190 1.90 -5.83 -7.82
CA HIS A 190 1.03 -6.82 -7.16
C HIS A 190 -0.10 -7.18 -8.12
N THR A 191 -0.58 -8.42 -8.02
CA THR A 191 -1.70 -8.93 -8.83
C THR A 191 -3.01 -8.25 -8.43
N PHE A 192 -3.10 -6.94 -8.65
CA PHE A 192 -4.37 -6.26 -8.78
C PHE A 192 -4.93 -6.69 -10.13
N ASP A 193 -6.13 -7.29 -10.18
CA ASP A 193 -6.70 -7.61 -11.50
C ASP A 193 -6.71 -6.34 -12.34
N LYS A 194 -6.33 -6.53 -13.61
CA LYS A 194 -6.56 -5.55 -14.67
C LYS A 194 -7.99 -5.04 -14.54
N TYR A 195 -8.18 -3.72 -14.62
CA TYR A 195 -9.49 -3.10 -14.75
C TYR A 195 -10.37 -3.95 -15.68
N LEU A 196 -11.48 -4.48 -15.17
CA LEU A 196 -12.46 -5.25 -15.95
C LEU A 196 -13.59 -4.37 -16.49
N GLY A 197 -13.37 -3.06 -16.59
CA GLY A 197 -14.33 -2.13 -17.15
C GLY A 197 -13.66 -0.91 -17.77
N PRO A 198 -14.28 -0.29 -18.78
CA PRO A 198 -13.79 0.96 -19.33
C PRO A 198 -13.71 2.00 -18.19
N CYS A 199 -12.58 2.71 -18.13
CA CYS A 199 -12.56 3.99 -17.42
C CYS A 199 -13.63 4.85 -18.12
N PRO A 200 -14.60 5.47 -17.42
CA PRO A 200 -15.40 6.50 -18.06
C PRO A 200 -14.41 7.56 -18.51
N GLN A 201 -14.18 7.64 -19.82
CA GLN A 201 -13.60 8.84 -20.38
C GLN A 201 -14.59 9.93 -19.96
N ALA A 202 -14.09 11.03 -19.37
CA ALA A 202 -14.86 12.25 -19.42
C ALA A 202 -15.19 12.45 -20.90
N GLU A 203 -16.48 12.38 -21.23
CA GLU A 203 -16.97 12.82 -22.54
C GLU A 203 -16.67 14.31 -22.60
N ASP A 204 -15.47 14.64 -23.08
CA ASP A 204 -15.19 15.94 -23.65
C ASP A 204 -15.35 15.74 -25.15
N ASP A 205 -16.58 16.00 -25.61
CA ASP A 205 -16.95 16.03 -27.01
C ASP A 205 -16.18 17.18 -27.68
N THR A 206 -14.98 16.89 -28.17
CA THR A 206 -14.41 17.62 -29.29
C THR A 206 -13.51 16.69 -30.10
N GLU A 207 -14.11 16.09 -31.12
CA GLU A 207 -13.43 15.35 -32.17
C GLU A 207 -12.35 16.23 -32.83
N ILE A 208 -11.08 15.85 -32.69
CA ILE A 208 -10.06 16.14 -33.70
C ILE A 208 -9.35 14.84 -34.05
N ALA A 209 -9.51 14.44 -35.30
CA ALA A 209 -9.03 13.19 -35.87
C ALA A 209 -7.49 13.16 -36.00
N GLY A 210 -6.92 11.96 -35.78
CA GLY A 210 -5.65 11.57 -36.40
C GLY A 210 -4.46 11.47 -35.45
N LYS A 211 -4.38 10.39 -34.66
CA LYS A 211 -3.13 9.69 -34.33
C LYS A 211 -3.42 8.28 -33.79
N PRO A 212 -2.59 7.27 -34.11
CA PRO A 212 -2.81 5.91 -33.63
C PRO A 212 -2.65 5.87 -32.11
N ARG A 213 -3.70 5.41 -31.41
CA ARG A 213 -3.68 5.26 -29.95
C ARG A 213 -2.73 4.12 -29.55
N PRO A 214 -1.73 4.33 -28.69
CA PRO A 214 -0.99 3.23 -28.11
C PRO A 214 -1.89 2.52 -27.09
N ASN A 215 -2.07 1.22 -27.29
CA ASN A 215 -2.68 0.32 -26.31
C ASN A 215 -1.81 0.28 -25.04
N THR A 216 -2.08 1.17 -24.09
CA THR A 216 -1.47 1.11 -22.77
C THR A 216 -2.49 1.52 -21.73
N LEU A 217 -3.04 0.51 -21.04
CA LEU A 217 -3.67 0.63 -19.73
C LEU A 217 -2.58 1.02 -18.72
N GLY A 218 -2.11 2.26 -18.82
CA GLY A 218 -1.30 2.91 -17.82
C GLY A 218 -2.22 3.50 -16.77
N VAL A 219 -1.95 3.22 -15.49
CA VAL A 219 -2.35 4.14 -14.43
C VAL A 219 -1.84 5.52 -14.85
N ASP A 220 -2.72 6.52 -14.95
CA ASP A 220 -2.30 7.89 -15.19
C ASP A 220 -1.53 8.36 -13.97
N LEU A 221 -0.21 8.14 -14.00
CA LEU A 221 0.72 8.62 -12.99
C LEU A 221 0.63 10.12 -12.88
N GLY A 222 0.17 10.84 -13.91
CA GLY A 222 -0.14 12.26 -13.87
C GLY A 222 -1.32 12.60 -12.96
N GLU A 223 -2.37 11.77 -12.88
CA GLU A 223 -3.50 11.99 -11.96
C GLU A 223 -3.13 11.61 -10.52
N VAL A 224 -2.41 10.51 -10.32
CA VAL A 224 -1.86 10.16 -9.00
C VAL A 224 -0.85 11.21 -8.53
N ALA A 225 0.02 11.66 -9.43
CA ALA A 225 0.96 12.74 -9.19
C ALA A 225 0.25 14.05 -8.87
N ARG A 226 -0.76 14.44 -9.65
CA ARG A 226 -1.53 15.68 -9.46
C ARG A 226 -2.27 15.68 -8.13
N ARG A 227 -2.88 14.55 -7.73
CA ARG A 227 -3.51 14.40 -6.41
C ARG A 227 -2.50 14.42 -5.26
N LEU A 228 -1.28 13.93 -5.50
CA LEU A 228 -0.17 13.96 -4.54
C LEU A 228 0.74 15.20 -4.69
N GLY A 229 0.33 16.19 -5.50
CA GLY A 229 1.07 17.40 -5.88
C GLY A 229 2.51 17.20 -6.39
N LEU A 230 2.78 16.07 -7.02
CA LEU A 230 3.99 15.80 -7.79
C LEU A 230 3.93 16.58 -9.12
N LYS A 231 4.98 17.36 -9.42
CA LYS A 231 5.15 17.96 -10.76
C LYS A 231 5.33 16.82 -11.77
N SER A 232 4.68 16.94 -12.92
CA SER A 232 4.66 15.92 -13.98
C SER A 232 6.07 15.39 -14.28
N LEU A 233 6.22 14.06 -14.19
CA LEU A 233 7.35 13.31 -14.75
C LEU A 233 7.41 13.47 -16.27
#